data_AF-A0A8T2J0R1-F1
#
_entry.id   AF-A0A8T2J0R1-F1
#
_cell.length_a   1.000
_cell.length_b   1.000
_cell.length_c   1.000
_cell.angle_alpha   90.00
_cell.angle_beta   90.00
_cell.angle_gamma   90.00
#
_symmetry.space_group_name_H-M   'P 1'
#
loop_
_entity.id
_entity.type
_entity.pdbx_description
1 polymer ?
#
loop_
_entity_poly.entity_id
_entity_poly.type
_entity_poly.pdbx_seq_one_letter_code
_entity_poly.pdbx_strand_id
1 'polypeptide(L)'
;MRSLLLGSGLLCNSGSRSFAWCRGMAKSKFEYVREFEVLDTCLRNCWVVVRVDGRNFHRFSDQHHFVKPNDIRALQLMNRCAENVMNELEDICLAYGQSDEYSFVFHKKSNWYKRRASKFMTHVVSQFASSYVFFWKEFFPDQAILYPPGFDGRVVLYPNEQNLKDYLSWRQADCHINNLYNTVFWSLVQKGGLTPSEAQKRLRGSVAAEKNEMLFSEFNINYNNEPVLYRKGSVLIWQKVNEVSKKKIKLPNEDEEKEVEVSRWRSETVQLHCDIIGNEFWEEHPDILAEDG
;
A
#
# COMPACT_ATOMS: atom_id res chain seq x y z
N MET A 1 73.62 -7.69 32.76
CA MET A 1 75.09 -7.57 32.59
C MET A 1 75.58 -8.82 31.88
N ARG A 2 76.48 -8.63 30.90
CA ARG A 2 77.20 -9.62 30.05
C ARG A 2 76.37 -10.22 28.89
N SER A 3 76.51 -9.79 27.63
CA SER A 3 77.67 -9.60 26.72
C SER A 3 77.98 -10.84 25.88
N LEU A 4 77.75 -10.68 24.57
CA LEU A 4 78.52 -11.14 23.38
C LEU A 4 79.07 -12.58 23.33
N LEU A 5 78.82 -13.27 22.21
CA LEU A 5 79.86 -13.58 21.20
C LEU A 5 79.30 -14.33 19.96
N LEU A 6 79.99 -14.12 18.84
CA LEU A 6 79.78 -14.68 17.50
C LEU A 6 80.00 -16.20 17.43
N GLY A 7 79.43 -16.85 16.40
CA GLY A 7 79.86 -18.19 15.96
C GLY A 7 79.01 -18.76 14.81
N SER A 8 79.62 -18.81 13.63
CA SER A 8 79.11 -19.41 12.38
C SER A 8 78.91 -20.93 12.46
N GLY A 9 77.86 -21.46 11.81
CA GLY A 9 77.69 -22.89 11.59
C GLY A 9 76.45 -23.20 10.75
N LEU A 10 76.66 -23.45 9.45
CA LEU A 10 75.66 -24.07 8.58
C LEU A 10 75.27 -25.45 9.12
N LEU A 11 74.00 -25.65 9.47
CA LEU A 11 73.38 -26.96 9.48
C LEU A 11 71.96 -26.82 8.91
N CYS A 12 71.81 -27.45 7.74
CA CYS A 12 70.56 -27.66 7.04
C CYS A 12 69.56 -28.31 8.00
N ASN A 13 68.47 -27.61 8.32
CA ASN A 13 67.34 -28.23 8.98
C ASN A 13 66.07 -27.91 8.20
N SER A 14 65.43 -28.99 7.77
CA SER A 14 64.22 -29.07 6.99
C SER A 14 63.05 -28.40 7.73
N GLY A 15 62.90 -27.10 7.54
CA GLY A 15 61.74 -26.33 7.98
C GLY A 15 60.73 -26.22 6.85
N SER A 16 59.71 -27.07 6.90
CA SER A 16 58.50 -26.99 6.09
C SER A 16 58.03 -25.54 5.90
N ARG A 17 58.18 -25.02 4.68
CA ARG A 17 57.49 -23.81 4.23
C ARG A 17 56.00 -24.12 4.18
N SER A 18 55.32 -23.91 5.31
CA SER A 18 53.89 -23.68 5.28
C SER A 18 53.68 -22.34 4.58
N PHE A 19 53.50 -22.41 3.25
CA PHE A 19 52.78 -21.37 2.55
C PHE A 19 51.36 -21.44 3.10
N ALA A 20 51.08 -20.64 4.13
CA ALA A 20 49.73 -20.26 4.47
C ALA A 20 49.19 -19.46 3.28
N TRP A 21 48.72 -20.17 2.26
CA TRP A 21 47.72 -19.65 1.35
C TRP A 21 46.53 -19.32 2.24
N CYS A 22 46.46 -18.07 2.73
CA CYS A 22 45.18 -17.46 3.00
C CYS A 22 44.47 -17.50 1.65
N ARG A 23 43.73 -18.58 1.41
CA ARG A 23 42.74 -18.66 0.35
C ARG A 23 41.75 -17.56 0.66
N GLY A 24 41.99 -16.36 0.12
CA GLY A 24 40.99 -15.31 0.08
C GLY A 24 39.72 -15.98 -0.43
N MET A 25 38.68 -16.02 0.40
CA MET A 25 37.46 -16.75 0.08
C MET A 25 37.02 -16.35 -1.33
N ALA A 26 36.69 -17.29 -2.20
CA ALA A 26 36.45 -17.01 -3.62
C ALA A 26 35.43 -15.87 -3.88
N LYS A 27 34.55 -15.60 -2.91
CA LYS A 27 33.60 -14.47 -2.93
C LYS A 27 34.22 -13.09 -2.67
N SER A 28 35.32 -12.98 -1.91
CA SER A 28 35.93 -11.69 -1.55
C SER A 28 36.51 -10.96 -2.76
N LYS A 29 36.92 -11.70 -3.82
CA LYS A 29 37.35 -11.10 -5.11
C LYS A 29 36.26 -10.23 -5.75
N PHE A 30 34.99 -10.53 -5.48
CA PHE A 30 33.85 -9.85 -6.11
C PHE A 30 33.08 -8.96 -5.12
N GLU A 31 33.51 -8.85 -3.86
CA GLU A 31 32.75 -8.14 -2.82
C GLU A 31 32.65 -6.62 -3.08
N TYR A 32 33.63 -6.04 -3.78
CA TYR A 32 33.64 -4.62 -4.14
C TYR A 32 32.39 -4.18 -4.93
N VAL A 33 31.68 -5.10 -5.60
CA VAL A 33 30.45 -4.76 -6.34
C VAL A 33 29.33 -4.25 -5.42
N ARG A 34 29.38 -4.56 -4.12
CA ARG A 34 28.42 -4.06 -3.12
C ARG A 34 28.57 -2.56 -2.87
N GLU A 35 29.74 -1.98 -3.14
CA GLU A 35 29.99 -0.55 -2.97
C GLU A 35 29.23 0.32 -3.99
N PHE A 36 28.71 -0.28 -5.07
CA PHE A 36 27.84 0.39 -6.04
C PHE A 36 26.38 0.48 -5.58
N GLU A 37 26.00 -0.19 -4.48
CA GLU A 37 24.66 -0.04 -3.91
C GLU A 37 24.48 1.37 -3.34
N VAL A 38 23.52 2.12 -3.87
CA VAL A 38 23.19 3.46 -3.36
C VAL A 38 22.30 3.34 -2.12
N LEU A 39 22.72 3.99 -1.03
CA LEU A 39 21.88 4.14 0.16
C LEU A 39 20.78 5.16 -0.11
N ASP A 40 19.54 4.74 0.14
CA ASP A 40 18.31 5.47 -0.23
C ASP A 40 17.43 5.71 1.01
N THR A 41 18.07 6.10 2.12
CA THR A 41 17.38 6.39 3.38
C THR A 41 16.54 7.67 3.26
N CYS A 42 15.24 7.55 3.53
CA CYS A 42 14.30 8.65 3.60
C CYS A 42 14.63 9.61 4.75
N LEU A 43 14.35 10.89 4.55
CA LEU A 43 14.49 11.93 5.58
C LEU A 43 13.71 11.54 6.85
N ARG A 44 14.33 11.74 8.02
CA ARG A 44 13.71 11.45 9.32
C ARG A 44 12.63 12.48 9.64
N ASN A 45 11.70 12.11 10.52
CA ASN A 45 10.58 12.97 10.95
C ASN A 45 9.71 13.47 9.78
N CYS A 46 9.69 12.71 8.68
CA CYS A 46 8.79 12.92 7.55
C CYS A 46 7.91 11.69 7.39
N TRP A 47 6.64 11.93 7.09
CA TRP A 47 5.73 10.90 6.62
C TRP A 47 6.26 10.31 5.33
N VAL A 48 6.21 8.98 5.22
CA VAL A 48 6.63 8.27 4.01
C VAL A 48 5.37 7.74 3.36
N VAL A 49 5.05 8.24 2.16
CA VAL A 49 3.90 7.76 1.41
C VAL A 49 4.38 6.89 0.27
N VAL A 50 3.88 5.65 0.21
CA VAL A 50 4.07 4.76 -0.93
C VAL A 50 2.78 4.75 -1.74
N ARG A 51 2.82 5.26 -2.97
CA ARG A 51 1.69 5.17 -3.90
C ARG A 51 1.91 4.05 -4.90
N VAL A 52 0.94 3.16 -4.99
CA VAL A 52 0.84 2.04 -5.92
C VAL A 52 -0.18 2.38 -7.00
N ASP A 53 0.10 2.04 -8.26
CA ASP A 53 -0.74 2.36 -9.42
C ASP A 53 -0.75 1.20 -10.42
N GLY A 54 -1.93 0.84 -10.93
CA GLY A 54 -2.12 -0.27 -11.87
C GLY A 54 -1.44 -0.03 -13.22
N ARG A 55 -0.43 -0.83 -13.57
CA ARG A 55 0.28 -0.65 -14.85
C ARG A 55 -0.61 -1.06 -16.02
N ASN A 56 -0.91 -0.09 -16.89
CA ASN A 56 -1.78 -0.27 -18.06
C ASN A 56 -3.16 -0.83 -17.69
N PHE A 57 -3.73 -0.36 -16.57
CA PHE A 57 -4.95 -0.92 -16.03
C PHE A 57 -6.19 -0.68 -16.90
N HIS A 58 -6.17 0.32 -17.79
CA HIS A 58 -7.20 0.46 -18.84
C HIS A 58 -7.33 -0.83 -19.66
N ARG A 59 -6.22 -1.32 -20.22
CA ARG A 59 -6.19 -2.58 -20.98
C ARG A 59 -6.60 -3.77 -20.10
N PHE A 60 -6.14 -3.80 -18.85
CA PHE A 60 -6.50 -4.87 -17.92
C PHE A 60 -8.01 -4.91 -17.69
N SER A 61 -8.62 -3.75 -17.43
CA SER A 61 -10.06 -3.61 -17.20
C SER A 61 -10.90 -3.99 -18.42
N ASP A 62 -10.43 -3.68 -19.64
CA ASP A 62 -11.15 -4.03 -20.86
C ASP A 62 -11.09 -5.54 -21.13
N GLN A 63 -9.91 -6.14 -20.99
CA GLN A 63 -9.71 -7.58 -21.21
C GLN A 63 -10.40 -8.43 -20.14
N HIS A 64 -10.54 -7.90 -18.92
CA HIS A 64 -11.30 -8.52 -17.84
C HIS A 64 -12.74 -7.98 -17.73
N HIS A 65 -13.26 -7.31 -18.76
CA HIS A 65 -14.68 -6.91 -18.84
C HIS A 65 -15.21 -6.22 -17.58
N PHE A 66 -14.44 -5.28 -17.03
CA PHE A 66 -14.87 -4.51 -15.87
C PHE A 66 -16.09 -3.67 -16.23
N VAL A 67 -17.04 -3.62 -15.28
CA VAL A 67 -18.20 -2.74 -15.38
C VAL A 67 -17.73 -1.28 -15.42
N LYS A 68 -18.34 -0.49 -16.30
CA LYS A 68 -18.07 0.93 -16.45
C LYS A 68 -19.31 1.74 -16.01
N PRO A 69 -19.15 2.87 -15.30
CA PRO A 69 -17.89 3.55 -14.99
C PRO A 69 -17.04 2.89 -13.89
N ASN A 70 -17.66 2.15 -12.98
CA ASN A 70 -17.00 1.54 -11.82
C ASN A 70 -17.40 0.08 -11.68
N ASP A 71 -16.42 -0.79 -11.38
CA ASP A 71 -16.64 -2.19 -11.06
C ASP A 71 -16.41 -2.41 -9.56
N ILE A 72 -17.50 -2.71 -8.84
CA ILE A 72 -17.46 -2.93 -7.40
C ILE A 72 -16.50 -4.06 -7.01
N ARG A 73 -16.42 -5.11 -7.83
CA ARG A 73 -15.58 -6.29 -7.56
C ARG A 73 -14.11 -5.90 -7.60
N ALA A 74 -13.74 -5.08 -8.60
CA ALA A 74 -12.38 -4.59 -8.75
C ALA A 74 -11.96 -3.70 -7.59
N LEU A 75 -12.84 -2.77 -7.17
CA LEU A 75 -12.56 -1.85 -6.07
C LEU A 75 -12.47 -2.60 -4.72
N GLN A 76 -13.35 -3.57 -4.48
CA GLN A 76 -13.30 -4.40 -3.28
C GLN A 76 -12.05 -5.29 -3.26
N LEU A 77 -11.63 -5.83 -4.41
CA LEU A 77 -10.37 -6.55 -4.51
C LEU A 77 -9.17 -5.65 -4.18
N MET A 78 -9.12 -4.42 -4.71
CA MET A 78 -8.08 -3.44 -4.38
C MET A 78 -8.05 -3.12 -2.88
N ASN A 79 -9.23 -2.95 -2.26
CA ASN A 79 -9.33 -2.72 -0.81
C ASN A 79 -8.85 -3.93 -0.01
N ARG A 80 -9.21 -5.15 -0.41
CA ARG A 80 -8.73 -6.37 0.23
C ARG A 80 -7.21 -6.51 0.15
N CYS A 81 -6.62 -6.11 -0.98
CA CYS A 81 -5.16 -6.08 -1.13
C CYS A 81 -4.52 -5.06 -0.19
N ALA A 82 -5.09 -3.85 -0.09
CA ALA A 82 -4.56 -2.82 0.81
C ALA A 82 -4.69 -3.20 2.28
N GLU A 83 -5.81 -3.82 2.67
CA GLU A 83 -6.01 -4.39 4.00
C GLU A 83 -4.92 -5.42 4.32
N ASN A 84 -4.63 -6.33 3.38
CA ASN A 84 -3.57 -7.32 3.57
C ASN A 84 -2.18 -6.68 3.66
N VAL A 85 -1.90 -5.62 2.89
CA VAL A 85 -0.64 -4.86 3.01
C VAL A 85 -0.53 -4.20 4.39
N MET A 86 -1.59 -3.62 4.92
CA MET A 86 -1.60 -3.04 6.26
C MET A 86 -1.41 -4.09 7.35
N ASN A 87 -2.02 -5.27 7.21
CA ASN A 87 -1.90 -6.34 8.20
C ASN A 87 -0.53 -7.02 8.22
N GLU A 88 0.15 -7.11 7.06
CA GLU A 88 1.43 -7.80 6.92
C GLU A 88 2.64 -6.87 7.11
N LEU A 89 2.48 -5.56 6.90
CA LEU A 89 3.54 -4.57 7.06
C LEU A 89 3.34 -3.74 8.33
N GLU A 90 4.45 -3.27 8.89
CA GLU A 90 4.46 -2.47 10.12
C GLU A 90 4.42 -0.97 9.81
N ASP A 91 4.04 -0.17 10.82
CA ASP A 91 4.09 1.30 10.84
C ASP A 91 3.21 2.03 9.80
N ILE A 92 2.29 1.35 9.09
CA ILE A 92 1.30 2.00 8.23
C ILE A 92 0.15 2.52 9.10
N CYS A 93 -0.10 3.83 9.10
CA CYS A 93 -1.16 4.44 9.91
C CYS A 93 -2.48 4.62 9.16
N LEU A 94 -2.41 4.85 7.85
CA LEU A 94 -3.56 5.08 6.99
C LEU A 94 -3.26 4.60 5.57
N ALA A 95 -4.26 4.06 4.90
CA ALA A 95 -4.22 3.85 3.46
C ALA A 95 -5.44 4.47 2.77
N TYR A 96 -5.25 5.03 1.58
CA TYR A 96 -6.33 5.60 0.76
C TYR A 96 -6.26 5.06 -0.67
N GLY A 97 -7.39 4.54 -1.17
CA GLY A 97 -7.49 3.97 -2.51
C GLY A 97 -8.64 4.52 -3.33
N GLN A 98 -8.40 4.68 -4.63
CA GLN A 98 -9.40 5.08 -5.63
C GLN A 98 -9.01 4.52 -6.99
N SER A 99 -9.98 4.15 -7.83
CA SER A 99 -9.74 3.52 -9.15
C SER A 99 -8.77 2.34 -9.03
N ASP A 100 -7.60 2.46 -9.66
CA ASP A 100 -6.50 1.50 -9.77
C ASP A 100 -5.26 1.95 -8.98
N GLU A 101 -5.38 2.96 -8.10
CA GLU A 101 -4.30 3.42 -7.21
C GLU A 101 -4.61 3.23 -5.73
N TYR A 102 -3.54 3.05 -4.94
CA TYR A 102 -3.57 3.03 -3.47
C TYR A 102 -2.38 3.77 -2.89
N SER A 103 -2.59 4.56 -1.84
CA SER A 103 -1.54 5.26 -1.09
C SER A 103 -1.45 4.70 0.32
N PHE A 104 -0.25 4.30 0.75
CA PHE A 104 0.04 3.82 2.09
C PHE A 104 0.90 4.84 2.83
N VAL A 105 0.44 5.29 3.98
CA VAL A 105 1.11 6.30 4.80
C VAL A 105 1.83 5.60 5.95
N PHE A 106 3.16 5.65 5.94
CA PHE A 106 3.98 5.20 7.06
C PHE A 106 4.25 6.33 8.02
N HIS A 107 4.22 6.02 9.32
CA HIS A 107 4.39 6.99 10.38
C HIS A 107 5.74 7.72 10.31
N LYS A 108 5.76 9.02 10.63
CA LYS A 108 6.95 9.89 10.48
C LYS A 108 8.15 9.45 11.32
N LYS A 109 7.92 8.73 12.43
CA LYS A 109 8.95 8.15 13.31
C LYS A 109 9.35 6.71 12.95
N SER A 110 8.71 6.08 11.96
CA SER A 110 9.02 4.70 11.55
C SER A 110 10.52 4.52 11.31
N ASN A 111 11.10 3.44 11.83
CA ASN A 111 12.48 3.05 11.51
C ASN A 111 12.52 1.73 10.71
N TRP A 112 11.38 1.34 10.14
CA TRP A 112 11.23 0.13 9.36
C TRP A 112 12.26 0.07 8.23
N TYR A 113 12.99 -1.04 8.13
CA TYR A 113 14.13 -1.22 7.22
C TYR A 113 15.14 -0.04 7.17
N LYS A 114 15.41 0.62 8.31
CA LYS A 114 16.28 1.81 8.37
C LYS A 114 15.82 2.93 7.43
N ARG A 115 14.51 3.01 7.20
CA ARG A 115 13.82 3.97 6.33
C ARG A 115 14.30 3.96 4.88
N ARG A 116 14.71 2.81 4.33
CA ARG A 116 15.13 2.72 2.93
C ARG A 116 13.93 2.81 1.99
N ALA A 117 13.92 3.78 1.08
CA ALA A 117 12.83 4.00 0.13
C ALA A 117 12.52 2.74 -0.71
N SER A 118 13.56 2.07 -1.19
CA SER A 118 13.46 0.80 -1.93
C SER A 118 12.74 -0.28 -1.13
N LYS A 119 12.92 -0.33 0.19
CA LYS A 119 12.26 -1.32 1.05
C LYS A 119 10.79 -0.98 1.25
N PHE A 120 10.45 0.27 1.53
CA PHE A 120 9.05 0.70 1.53
C PHE A 120 8.33 0.34 0.22
N MET A 121 8.93 0.75 -0.91
CA MET A 121 8.34 0.56 -2.23
C MET A 121 8.20 -0.93 -2.60
N THR A 122 9.27 -1.71 -2.50
CA THR A 122 9.25 -3.11 -2.98
C THR A 122 8.36 -4.00 -2.12
N HIS A 123 8.35 -3.83 -0.80
CA HIS A 123 7.49 -4.63 0.07
C HIS A 123 6.00 -4.29 -0.15
N VAL A 124 5.64 -3.01 -0.23
CA VAL A 124 4.24 -2.61 -0.51
C VAL A 124 3.80 -3.12 -1.88
N VAL A 125 4.56 -2.84 -2.94
CA VAL A 125 4.16 -3.20 -4.33
C VAL A 125 4.10 -4.72 -4.49
N SER A 126 5.08 -5.47 -3.98
CA SER A 126 5.08 -6.93 -4.11
C SER A 126 3.94 -7.58 -3.33
N GLN A 127 3.70 -7.14 -2.10
CA GLN A 127 2.62 -7.65 -1.27
C GLN A 127 1.25 -7.30 -1.87
N PHE A 128 1.08 -6.10 -2.42
CA PHE A 128 -0.14 -5.70 -3.10
C PHE A 128 -0.40 -6.55 -4.34
N ALA A 129 0.61 -6.71 -5.20
CA ALA A 129 0.50 -7.47 -6.45
C ALA A 129 0.22 -8.96 -6.19
N SER A 130 0.89 -9.57 -5.21
CA SER A 130 0.63 -10.97 -4.83
C SER A 130 -0.79 -11.14 -4.27
N SER A 131 -1.22 -10.20 -3.42
CA SER A 131 -2.59 -10.19 -2.87
C SER A 131 -3.63 -10.08 -3.97
N TYR A 132 -3.39 -9.25 -4.99
CA TYR A 132 -4.33 -9.05 -6.09
C TYR A 132 -4.62 -10.33 -6.86
N VAL A 133 -3.59 -11.13 -7.13
CA VAL A 133 -3.76 -12.44 -7.79
C VAL A 133 -4.34 -13.46 -6.83
N PHE A 134 -3.90 -13.46 -5.57
CA PHE A 134 -4.33 -14.42 -4.56
C PHE A 134 -5.82 -14.32 -4.23
N PHE A 135 -6.32 -13.10 -3.98
CA PHE A 135 -7.72 -12.84 -3.65
C PHE A 135 -8.63 -12.70 -4.87
N TRP A 136 -8.10 -12.75 -6.09
CA TRP A 136 -8.88 -12.55 -7.33
C TRP A 136 -10.16 -13.40 -7.36
N LYS A 137 -10.07 -14.69 -7.05
CA LYS A 137 -11.20 -15.63 -7.09
C LYS A 137 -12.31 -15.32 -6.07
N GLU A 138 -12.01 -14.58 -5.00
CA GLU A 138 -13.00 -14.18 -4.01
C GLU A 138 -13.96 -13.13 -4.58
N PHE A 139 -13.48 -12.26 -5.49
CA PHE A 139 -14.27 -11.18 -6.08
C PHE A 139 -14.69 -11.45 -7.54
N PHE A 140 -13.96 -12.31 -8.23
CA PHE A 140 -14.18 -12.72 -9.62
C PHE A 140 -14.29 -14.26 -9.71
N PRO A 141 -15.31 -14.89 -9.11
CA PRO A 141 -15.42 -16.35 -9.04
C PRO A 141 -15.55 -17.00 -10.42
N ASP A 142 -16.28 -16.34 -11.33
CA ASP A 142 -16.60 -16.86 -12.67
C ASP A 142 -15.61 -16.41 -13.75
N GLN A 143 -14.62 -15.60 -13.39
CA GLN A 143 -13.71 -15.00 -14.35
C GLN A 143 -12.27 -15.32 -13.98
N ALA A 144 -11.57 -16.05 -14.84
CA ALA A 144 -10.15 -16.30 -14.65
C ALA A 144 -9.33 -15.04 -14.91
N ILE A 145 -8.26 -14.87 -14.13
CA ILE A 145 -7.24 -13.87 -14.43
C ILE A 145 -6.48 -14.29 -15.70
N LEU A 146 -6.47 -13.41 -16.70
CA LEU A 146 -5.90 -13.73 -18.02
C LEU A 146 -4.37 -13.62 -18.02
N TYR A 147 -3.83 -12.70 -17.24
CA TYR A 147 -2.40 -12.49 -17.06
C TYR A 147 -2.12 -11.77 -15.74
N PRO A 148 -0.95 -11.98 -15.11
CA PRO A 148 -0.60 -11.31 -13.87
C PRO A 148 -0.45 -9.80 -14.09
N PRO A 149 -1.16 -8.93 -13.34
CA PRO A 149 -1.02 -7.49 -13.45
C PRO A 149 0.32 -7.03 -12.87
N GLY A 150 0.83 -5.92 -13.40
CA GLY A 150 1.93 -5.19 -12.81
C GLY A 150 1.42 -3.94 -12.11
N PHE A 151 2.14 -3.50 -11.08
CA PHE A 151 1.87 -2.25 -10.38
C PHE A 151 3.14 -1.39 -10.36
N ASP A 152 3.00 -0.10 -10.65
CA ASP A 152 4.03 0.90 -10.42
C ASP A 152 3.99 1.35 -8.95
N GLY A 153 5.13 1.77 -8.43
CA GLY A 153 5.28 2.23 -7.06
C GLY A 153 6.18 3.47 -7.00
N ARG A 154 5.81 4.44 -6.16
CA ARG A 154 6.68 5.58 -5.86
C ARG A 154 6.63 5.95 -4.38
N VAL A 155 7.73 6.47 -3.88
CA VAL A 155 7.87 6.96 -2.51
C VAL A 155 7.93 8.48 -2.50
N VAL A 156 7.11 9.12 -1.67
CA VAL A 156 7.08 10.57 -1.48
C VAL A 156 7.19 10.89 0.01
N LEU A 157 7.93 11.94 0.35
CA LEU A 157 8.12 12.37 1.74
C LEU A 157 7.36 13.66 2.01
N TYR A 158 6.60 13.69 3.10
CA TYR A 158 5.89 14.89 3.56
C TYR A 158 6.41 15.31 4.95
N PRO A 159 6.94 16.55 5.10
CA PRO A 159 7.64 16.96 6.31
C PRO A 159 6.72 17.32 7.47
N ASN A 160 5.45 17.63 7.21
CA ASN A 160 4.47 17.98 8.24
C ASN A 160 3.10 17.37 7.92
N GLU A 161 2.22 17.41 8.91
CA GLU A 161 0.86 16.86 8.83
C GLU A 161 0.00 17.59 7.80
N GLN A 162 0.15 18.91 7.66
CA GLN A 162 -0.61 19.67 6.67
C GLN A 162 -0.31 19.18 5.25
N ASN A 163 0.96 18.95 4.90
CA ASN A 163 1.32 18.46 3.57
C ASN A 163 0.82 17.04 3.32
N LEU A 164 0.76 16.20 4.36
CA LEU A 164 0.14 14.88 4.25
C LEU A 164 -1.37 14.97 4.03
N LYS A 165 -2.07 15.82 4.79
CA LYS A 165 -3.51 16.08 4.61
C LYS A 165 -3.79 16.63 3.21
N ASP A 166 -3.02 17.61 2.75
CA ASP A 166 -3.15 18.19 1.41
C ASP A 166 -2.95 17.13 0.31
N TYR A 167 -2.00 16.22 0.49
CA TYR A 167 -1.81 15.09 -0.43
C TYR A 167 -3.05 14.18 -0.48
N LEU A 168 -3.58 13.76 0.68
CA LEU A 168 -4.74 12.89 0.75
C LEU A 168 -6.00 13.58 0.20
N SER A 169 -6.18 14.86 0.53
CA SER A 169 -7.22 15.73 -0.04
C SER A 169 -7.11 15.84 -1.56
N TRP A 170 -5.89 15.97 -2.09
CA TRP A 170 -5.65 15.98 -3.52
C TRP A 170 -6.04 14.65 -4.17
N ARG A 171 -5.74 13.51 -3.54
CA ARG A 171 -6.16 12.19 -4.05
C ARG A 171 -7.68 12.00 -4.00
N GLN A 172 -8.35 12.51 -2.96
CA GLN A 172 -9.82 12.42 -2.87
C GLN A 172 -10.54 13.39 -3.82
N ALA A 173 -10.00 14.59 -4.03
CA ALA A 173 -10.51 15.51 -5.04
C ALA A 173 -10.37 14.92 -6.46
N ASP A 174 -9.25 14.27 -6.75
CA ASP A 174 -9.02 13.56 -8.02
C ASP A 174 -10.03 12.43 -8.24
N CYS A 175 -10.31 11.62 -7.20
CA CYS A 175 -11.38 10.61 -7.22
C CYS A 175 -12.73 11.22 -7.59
N HIS A 176 -13.11 12.34 -6.97
CA HIS A 176 -14.39 13.00 -7.24
C HIS A 176 -14.50 13.49 -8.69
N ILE A 177 -13.44 14.15 -9.20
CA ILE A 177 -13.41 14.69 -10.56
C ILE A 177 -13.48 13.56 -11.59
N ASN A 178 -12.67 12.52 -11.40
CA ASN A 178 -12.60 11.38 -12.33
C ASN A 178 -13.89 10.58 -12.31
N ASN A 179 -14.47 10.32 -11.13
CA ASN A 179 -15.75 9.60 -11.04
C ASN A 179 -16.89 10.37 -11.70
N LEU A 180 -17.02 11.68 -11.44
CA LEU A 180 -18.05 12.49 -12.09
C LEU A 180 -17.90 12.49 -13.62
N TYR A 181 -16.67 12.66 -14.11
CA TYR A 181 -16.38 12.59 -15.55
C TYR A 181 -16.75 11.23 -16.13
N ASN A 182 -16.29 10.15 -15.52
CA ASN A 182 -16.50 8.79 -15.99
C ASN A 182 -17.99 8.40 -15.97
N THR A 183 -18.74 8.78 -14.94
CA THR A 183 -20.18 8.50 -14.85
C THR A 183 -20.95 9.16 -15.97
N VAL A 184 -20.66 10.44 -16.30
CA VAL A 184 -21.32 11.11 -17.43
C VAL A 184 -20.87 10.50 -18.75
N PHE A 185 -19.57 10.27 -18.91
CA PHE A 185 -18.99 9.69 -20.13
C PHE A 185 -19.62 8.34 -20.46
N TRP A 186 -19.67 7.41 -19.51
CA TRP A 186 -20.24 6.09 -19.74
C TRP A 186 -21.76 6.11 -19.83
N SER A 187 -22.45 7.05 -19.18
CA SER A 187 -23.89 7.25 -19.40
C SER A 187 -24.18 7.71 -20.84
N LEU A 188 -23.41 8.65 -21.38
CA LEU A 188 -23.51 9.08 -22.77
C LEU A 188 -23.25 7.93 -23.75
N VAL A 189 -22.26 7.08 -23.47
CA VAL A 189 -21.93 5.94 -24.35
C VAL A 189 -22.99 4.84 -24.25
N GLN A 190 -23.31 4.36 -23.04
CA GLN A 190 -24.13 3.17 -22.83
C GLN A 190 -25.64 3.45 -22.92
N LYS A 191 -26.09 4.61 -22.41
CA LYS A 191 -27.51 4.99 -22.40
C LYS A 191 -27.84 5.97 -23.51
N GLY A 192 -26.93 6.90 -23.80
CA GLY A 192 -27.10 7.89 -24.87
C GLY A 192 -26.79 7.36 -26.28
N GLY A 193 -26.09 6.23 -26.39
CA GLY A 193 -25.73 5.62 -27.67
C GLY A 193 -24.61 6.35 -28.43
N LEU A 194 -23.89 7.26 -27.77
CA LEU A 194 -22.74 7.97 -28.37
C LEU A 194 -21.54 7.03 -28.49
N THR A 195 -20.70 7.26 -29.51
CA THR A 195 -19.37 6.64 -29.54
C THR A 195 -18.46 7.27 -28.47
N PRO A 196 -17.40 6.57 -28.02
CA PRO A 196 -16.42 7.13 -27.08
C PRO A 196 -15.83 8.49 -27.53
N SER A 197 -15.56 8.64 -28.83
CA SER A 197 -15.04 9.89 -29.39
C SER A 197 -16.05 11.05 -29.33
N GLU A 198 -17.34 10.75 -29.55
CA GLU A 198 -18.41 11.75 -29.48
C GLU A 198 -18.68 12.16 -28.03
N ALA A 199 -18.73 11.21 -27.10
CA ALA A 199 -18.86 11.48 -25.68
C ALA A 199 -17.70 12.35 -25.15
N GLN A 200 -16.46 12.05 -25.56
CA GLN A 200 -15.30 12.87 -25.20
C GLN A 200 -15.40 14.30 -25.77
N LYS A 201 -15.87 14.45 -27.02
CA LYS A 201 -16.08 15.76 -27.65
C LYS A 201 -17.18 16.55 -26.94
N ARG A 202 -18.28 15.89 -26.54
CA ARG A 202 -19.40 16.47 -25.79
C ARG A 202 -18.97 16.99 -24.42
N LEU A 203 -18.10 16.26 -23.73
CA LEU A 203 -17.60 16.62 -22.39
C LEU A 203 -16.42 17.59 -22.41
N ARG A 204 -15.88 17.93 -23.58
CA ARG A 204 -14.72 18.81 -23.69
C ARG A 204 -15.06 20.22 -23.23
N GLY A 205 -14.32 20.72 -22.25
CA GLY A 205 -14.49 22.08 -21.71
C GLY A 205 -15.66 22.22 -20.73
N SER A 206 -16.41 21.15 -20.45
CA SER A 206 -17.53 21.24 -19.52
C SER A 206 -17.07 21.37 -18.07
N VAL A 207 -17.85 22.06 -17.25
CA VAL A 207 -17.62 22.19 -15.80
C VAL A 207 -18.37 21.12 -15.00
N ALA A 208 -18.16 21.06 -13.68
CA ALA A 208 -18.81 20.06 -12.82
C ALA A 208 -20.34 20.24 -12.77
N ALA A 209 -20.84 21.48 -12.76
CA ALA A 209 -22.28 21.75 -12.75
C ALA A 209 -22.97 21.21 -14.00
N GLU A 210 -22.41 21.47 -15.18
CA GLU A 210 -22.93 20.97 -16.46
C GLU A 210 -22.93 19.44 -16.54
N LYS A 211 -21.90 18.77 -16.00
CA LYS A 211 -21.86 17.31 -15.90
C LYS A 211 -22.99 16.77 -15.04
N ASN A 212 -23.24 17.38 -13.89
CA ASN A 212 -24.36 17.00 -13.02
C ASN A 212 -25.72 17.22 -13.71
N GLU A 213 -25.87 18.35 -14.43
CA GLU A 213 -27.08 18.65 -15.19
C GLU A 213 -27.31 17.63 -16.32
N MET A 214 -26.26 17.23 -17.06
CA MET A 214 -26.35 16.19 -18.08
C MET A 214 -26.81 14.85 -17.49
N LEU A 215 -26.24 14.43 -16.35
CA LEU A 215 -26.66 13.21 -15.66
C LEU A 215 -28.14 13.24 -15.27
N PHE A 216 -28.59 14.36 -14.73
CA PHE A 216 -29.95 14.50 -14.23
C PHE A 216 -30.96 14.64 -15.37
N SER A 217 -30.74 15.57 -16.30
CA SER A 217 -31.71 15.90 -17.34
C SER A 217 -31.79 14.86 -18.45
N GLU A 218 -30.65 14.27 -18.87
CA GLU A 218 -30.63 13.31 -19.98
C GLU A 218 -30.84 11.86 -19.50
N PHE A 219 -30.41 11.54 -18.27
CA PHE A 219 -30.40 10.14 -17.78
C PHE A 219 -31.17 9.91 -16.49
N ASN A 220 -31.76 10.95 -15.88
CA ASN A 220 -32.42 10.89 -14.58
C ASN A 220 -31.53 10.29 -13.48
N ILE A 221 -30.23 10.58 -13.53
CA ILE A 221 -29.22 10.14 -12.56
C ILE A 221 -28.86 11.31 -11.66
N ASN A 222 -29.10 11.16 -10.36
CA ASN A 222 -28.59 12.09 -9.36
C ASN A 222 -27.21 11.61 -8.86
N TYR A 223 -26.14 12.31 -9.22
CA TYR A 223 -24.78 11.93 -8.84
C TYR A 223 -24.60 11.82 -7.32
N ASN A 224 -25.30 12.61 -6.51
CA ASN A 224 -25.18 12.54 -5.05
C ASN A 224 -25.72 11.23 -4.46
N ASN A 225 -26.55 10.51 -5.22
CA ASN A 225 -27.08 9.19 -4.84
C ASN A 225 -26.18 8.05 -5.31
N GLU A 226 -25.13 8.31 -6.08
CA GLU A 226 -24.14 7.29 -6.42
C GLU A 226 -23.45 6.75 -5.15
N PRO A 227 -23.05 5.46 -5.13
CA PRO A 227 -22.37 4.86 -4.00
C PRO A 227 -21.20 5.70 -3.48
N VAL A 228 -21.11 5.86 -2.16
CA VAL A 228 -20.09 6.71 -1.53
C VAL A 228 -18.68 6.24 -1.87
N LEU A 229 -18.47 4.92 -1.93
CA LEU A 229 -17.22 4.29 -2.40
C LEU A 229 -16.74 4.88 -3.74
N TYR A 230 -17.63 5.07 -4.71
CA TYR A 230 -17.24 5.59 -6.03
C TYR A 230 -16.93 7.09 -5.98
N ARG A 231 -17.63 7.83 -5.11
CA ARG A 231 -17.48 9.29 -4.99
C ARG A 231 -16.31 9.73 -4.13
N LYS A 232 -15.96 8.92 -3.13
CA LYS A 232 -15.01 9.28 -2.06
C LYS A 232 -13.82 8.34 -1.95
N GLY A 233 -13.81 7.22 -2.67
CA GLY A 233 -12.78 6.19 -2.55
C GLY A 233 -12.92 5.38 -1.25
N SER A 234 -11.82 4.75 -0.85
CA SER A 234 -11.75 3.92 0.36
C SER A 234 -10.61 4.39 1.25
N VAL A 235 -10.90 4.57 2.53
CA VAL A 235 -9.93 4.92 3.57
C VAL A 235 -9.81 3.73 4.51
N LEU A 236 -8.60 3.26 4.75
CA LEU A 236 -8.33 2.19 5.70
C LEU A 236 -7.53 2.76 6.87
N ILE A 237 -8.02 2.52 8.08
CA ILE A 237 -7.40 2.95 9.33
C ILE A 237 -7.41 1.80 10.33
N TRP A 238 -6.57 1.90 11.36
CA TRP A 238 -6.62 0.99 12.49
C TRP A 238 -7.68 1.42 13.49
N GLN A 239 -8.51 0.48 13.94
CA GLN A 239 -9.46 0.69 15.02
C GLN A 239 -9.24 -0.36 16.12
N LYS A 240 -9.25 0.08 17.39
CA LYS A 240 -9.21 -0.83 18.53
C LYS A 240 -10.57 -1.46 18.72
N VAL A 241 -10.65 -2.77 18.52
CA VAL A 241 -11.87 -3.57 18.72
C VAL A 241 -11.68 -4.43 19.97
N ASN A 242 -12.71 -4.46 20.83
CA ASN A 242 -12.75 -5.36 21.97
C ASN A 242 -13.34 -6.70 21.54
N GLU A 243 -12.49 -7.72 21.44
CA GLU A 243 -12.93 -9.08 21.17
C GLU A 243 -13.24 -9.80 22.48
N VAL A 244 -14.49 -10.24 22.63
CA VAL A 244 -14.90 -11.12 23.73
C VAL A 244 -14.92 -12.55 23.21
N SER A 245 -14.05 -13.40 23.75
CA SER A 245 -13.97 -14.81 23.40
C SER A 245 -14.25 -15.67 24.64
N LYS A 246 -15.00 -16.77 24.46
CA LYS A 246 -15.21 -17.77 25.51
C LYS A 246 -14.06 -18.75 25.50
N LYS A 247 -13.27 -18.79 26.57
CA LYS A 247 -12.19 -19.77 26.75
C LYS A 247 -12.59 -20.76 27.81
N LYS A 248 -12.37 -22.04 27.53
CA LYS A 248 -12.45 -23.10 28.53
C LYS A 248 -11.13 -23.11 29.29
N ILE A 249 -11.21 -22.86 30.60
CA ILE A 249 -10.05 -22.88 31.49
C ILE A 249 -10.23 -24.03 32.47
N LYS A 250 -9.23 -24.90 32.57
CA LYS A 250 -9.14 -25.91 33.62
C LYS A 250 -8.31 -25.36 34.76
N LEU A 251 -8.94 -25.11 35.91
CA LEU A 251 -8.23 -24.64 37.10
C LEU A 251 -7.44 -25.80 37.73
N PRO A 252 -6.27 -25.54 38.37
CA PRO A 252 -5.38 -26.61 38.87
C PRO A 252 -6.01 -27.60 39.86
N ASN A 253 -7.17 -27.25 40.46
CA ASN A 253 -7.85 -28.01 41.50
C ASN A 253 -9.30 -28.39 41.15
N GLU A 254 -9.73 -28.23 39.89
CA GLU A 254 -11.08 -28.58 39.45
C GLU A 254 -11.03 -29.51 38.23
N ASP A 255 -11.79 -30.60 38.27
CA ASP A 255 -11.90 -31.55 37.16
C ASP A 255 -12.82 -31.04 36.03
N GLU A 256 -13.66 -30.04 36.30
CA GLU A 256 -14.58 -29.44 35.35
C GLU A 256 -13.97 -28.22 34.64
N GLU A 257 -14.12 -28.17 33.32
CA GLU A 257 -13.76 -27.00 32.52
C GLU A 257 -14.79 -25.89 32.72
N LYS A 258 -14.34 -24.72 33.19
CA LYS A 258 -15.19 -23.53 33.28
C LYS A 258 -15.05 -22.69 32.02
N GLU A 259 -16.17 -22.30 31.43
CA GLU A 259 -16.20 -21.28 30.37
C GLU A 259 -16.05 -19.90 31.01
N VAL A 260 -14.96 -19.21 30.68
CA VAL A 260 -14.68 -17.84 31.11
C VAL A 260 -14.68 -16.94 29.89
N GLU A 261 -15.38 -15.81 29.99
CA GLU A 261 -15.29 -14.75 28.99
C GLU A 261 -14.00 -13.97 29.16
N VAL A 262 -13.20 -13.93 28.10
CA VAL A 262 -11.93 -13.19 28.06
C VAL A 262 -12.06 -12.08 27.02
N SER A 263 -11.96 -10.83 27.47
CA SER A 263 -11.87 -9.66 26.61
C SER A 263 -10.42 -9.36 26.24
N ARG A 264 -10.18 -9.14 24.95
CA ARG A 264 -8.87 -8.72 24.42
C ARG A 264 -9.07 -7.57 23.45
N TRP A 265 -8.33 -6.49 23.68
CA TRP A 265 -8.22 -5.41 22.70
C TRP A 265 -7.27 -5.83 21.58
N ARG A 266 -7.74 -5.71 20.34
CA ARG A 266 -6.95 -5.92 19.13
C ARG A 266 -7.17 -4.76 18.17
N SER A 267 -6.09 -4.36 17.49
CA SER A 267 -6.20 -3.40 16.41
C SER A 267 -6.55 -4.15 15.14
N GLU A 268 -7.63 -3.74 14.48
CA GLU A 268 -8.06 -4.28 13.19
C GLU A 268 -8.16 -3.14 12.18
N THR A 269 -7.89 -3.45 10.93
CA THR A 269 -8.09 -2.53 9.81
C THR A 269 -9.58 -2.39 9.51
N VAL A 270 -10.09 -1.17 9.52
CA VAL A 270 -11.47 -0.86 9.13
C VAL A 270 -11.50 -0.05 7.85
N GLN A 271 -12.44 -0.38 6.95
CA GLN A 271 -12.66 0.32 5.69
C GLN A 271 -13.78 1.35 5.86
N LEU A 272 -13.48 2.60 5.52
CA LEU A 272 -14.39 3.74 5.57
C LEU A 272 -14.55 4.37 4.18
N HIS A 273 -15.73 4.95 3.93
CA HIS A 273 -16.03 5.73 2.73
C HIS A 273 -16.56 7.09 3.17
N CYS A 274 -15.66 7.98 3.54
CA CYS A 274 -15.99 9.29 4.11
C CYS A 274 -15.15 10.40 3.46
N ASP A 275 -15.50 11.64 3.75
CA ASP A 275 -14.69 12.80 3.35
C ASP A 275 -13.46 12.90 4.27
N ILE A 276 -12.26 12.97 3.70
CA ILE A 276 -11.00 13.20 4.41
C ILE A 276 -10.38 14.56 4.09
N ILE A 277 -11.09 15.37 3.30
CA ILE A 277 -10.70 16.75 2.95
C ILE A 277 -11.02 17.68 4.12
N GLY A 278 -12.21 17.53 4.70
CA GLY A 278 -12.64 18.27 5.89
C GLY A 278 -11.90 17.84 7.16
N ASN A 279 -12.02 18.66 8.20
CA ASN A 279 -11.38 18.39 9.49
C ASN A 279 -12.07 17.29 10.31
N GLU A 280 -13.36 17.04 10.07
CA GLU A 280 -14.19 16.09 10.84
C GLU A 280 -13.52 14.72 10.98
N PHE A 281 -13.09 14.12 9.87
CA PHE A 281 -12.36 12.84 9.88
C PHE A 281 -11.10 12.85 10.76
N TRP A 282 -10.34 13.95 10.71
CA TRP A 282 -9.09 14.08 11.47
C TRP A 282 -9.33 14.36 12.96
N GLU A 283 -10.47 14.97 13.30
CA GLU A 283 -10.91 15.21 14.68
C GLU A 283 -11.50 13.93 15.30
N GLU A 284 -12.18 13.10 14.51
CA GLU A 284 -12.70 11.78 14.92
C GLU A 284 -11.57 10.74 15.09
N HIS A 285 -10.49 10.87 14.34
CA HIS A 285 -9.36 9.92 14.34
C HIS A 285 -8.01 10.60 14.61
N PRO A 286 -7.83 11.25 15.79
CA PRO A 286 -6.60 11.97 16.11
C PRO A 286 -5.38 11.04 16.20
N ASP A 287 -5.60 9.77 16.55
CA ASP A 287 -4.56 8.74 16.71
C ASP A 287 -3.76 8.47 15.42
N ILE A 288 -4.30 8.79 14.23
CA ILE A 288 -3.60 8.59 12.95
C ILE A 288 -2.37 9.50 12.83
N LEU A 289 -2.49 10.73 13.36
CA LEU A 289 -1.46 11.77 13.30
C LEU A 289 -0.73 11.96 14.62
N ALA A 290 -1.29 11.41 15.71
CA ALA A 290 -0.70 11.48 17.03
C ALA A 290 0.73 10.93 17.00
N GLU A 291 1.63 11.66 17.66
CA GLU A 291 2.89 11.08 18.03
C GLU A 291 2.62 10.09 19.15
N ASP A 292 2.97 8.81 18.97
CA ASP A 292 3.06 7.88 20.10
C ASP A 292 3.83 8.60 21.24
N GLY A 293 3.14 8.74 22.39
CA GLY A 293 3.65 9.41 23.59
C GLY A 293 4.79 8.66 24.24
#